data_AF-A0A9P0TSF9-F1
#
_entry.id   AF-A0A9P0TSF9-F1
#
_cell.length_a   1.000
_cell.length_b   1.000
_cell.length_c   1.000
_cell.angle_alpha   90.00
_cell.angle_beta   90.00
_cell.angle_gamma   90.00
#
_symmetry.space_group_name_H-M   'P 1'
#
loop_
_entity.id
_entity.type
_entity.pdbx_description
1 polymer ?
#
loop_
_entity_poly.entity_id
_entity_poly.type
_entity_poly.pdbx_seq_one_letter_code
_entity_poly.pdbx_strand_id
1 'polypeptide(L)'
;MGNPDSYLPVRLAGDLVLFVAHGINIIVMHLALQTDVMKEKDLKDFHSLQWKYITIWNLAFQNAYLLMAIACDISSLFKILEENKILEQIKRYRKTFFSAVVWPSSILVSTLFWPIFLYDRELVFPSYIDKVLSTTSNHMIHSFITVVVVWELITFPRSAPQSHKWNLMQLALIYVAYLVVFITNYHITGLWPYPLLYSIYGTIYFPLFLFAVFIIYLIAYFIQWPLVSLIHGSSKKVAE
;
A
#
# COMPACT_ATOMS: atom_id res chain seq x y z
N MET A 1 3.00 -6.22 -28.32
CA MET A 1 2.70 -6.45 -26.90
C MET A 1 2.67 -7.95 -26.67
N GLY A 2 3.32 -8.48 -25.63
CA GLY A 2 3.13 -9.89 -25.26
C GLY A 2 1.65 -10.13 -24.93
N ASN A 3 1.11 -11.29 -25.31
CA ASN A 3 -0.28 -11.64 -25.03
C ASN A 3 -0.51 -11.53 -23.49
N PRO A 4 -1.41 -10.67 -22.97
CA PRO A 4 -1.67 -10.56 -21.54
C PRO A 4 -2.09 -11.87 -20.88
N ASP A 5 -2.59 -12.81 -21.68
CA ASP A 5 -2.97 -14.16 -21.25
C ASP A 5 -1.76 -15.07 -21.02
N SER A 6 -0.58 -14.74 -21.59
CA SER A 6 0.65 -15.54 -21.41
C SER A 6 1.09 -15.61 -19.95
N TYR A 7 0.79 -14.57 -19.16
CA TYR A 7 1.11 -14.52 -17.74
C TYR A 7 -0.05 -15.01 -16.85
N LEU A 8 -1.24 -15.25 -17.39
CA LEU A 8 -2.46 -15.44 -16.59
C LEU A 8 -2.33 -16.56 -15.54
N PRO A 9 -1.89 -17.80 -15.86
CA PRO A 9 -1.77 -18.86 -14.86
C PRO A 9 -0.73 -18.55 -13.79
N VAL A 10 0.41 -17.98 -14.19
CA VAL A 10 1.50 -17.62 -13.30
C VAL A 10 1.08 -16.48 -12.37
N ARG A 11 0.47 -15.42 -12.92
CA ARG A 11 -0.08 -14.28 -12.18
C ARG A 11 -1.08 -14.74 -11.13
N LEU A 12 -2.07 -15.54 -11.54
CA LEU A 12 -3.09 -16.04 -10.62
C LEU A 12 -2.49 -16.87 -9.46
N ALA A 13 -1.54 -17.76 -9.77
CA ALA A 13 -0.86 -18.54 -8.74
C ALA A 13 -0.07 -17.64 -7.77
N GLY A 14 0.67 -16.66 -8.28
CA GLY A 14 1.40 -15.72 -7.45
C GLY A 14 0.47 -14.84 -6.61
N ASP A 15 -0.61 -14.31 -7.19
CA ASP A 15 -1.58 -13.47 -6.48
C ASP A 15 -2.25 -14.24 -5.33
N LEU A 16 -2.54 -15.53 -5.52
CA LEU A 16 -3.04 -16.43 -4.45
C LEU A 16 -2.01 -16.58 -3.32
N VAL A 17 -0.74 -16.85 -3.65
CA VAL A 17 0.33 -16.96 -2.65
C VAL A 17 0.50 -15.66 -1.87
N LEU A 18 0.53 -14.52 -2.57
CA LEU A 18 0.67 -13.21 -1.96
C LEU A 18 -0.52 -12.86 -1.06
N PHE A 19 -1.74 -13.20 -1.48
CA PHE A 19 -2.96 -13.00 -0.69
C PHE A 19 -2.94 -13.83 0.60
N VAL A 20 -2.56 -15.11 0.50
CA VAL A 20 -2.43 -15.99 1.67
C VAL A 20 -1.33 -15.49 2.60
N ALA A 21 -0.17 -15.06 2.07
CA ALA A 21 0.93 -14.54 2.88
C ALA A 21 0.50 -13.30 3.69
N HIS A 22 -0.24 -12.37 3.07
CA HIS A 22 -0.81 -11.22 3.77
C HIS A 22 -1.84 -11.63 4.82
N GLY A 23 -2.74 -12.56 4.48
CA GLY A 23 -3.76 -13.08 5.41
C GLY A 23 -3.11 -13.72 6.65
N ILE A 24 -2.07 -14.53 6.47
CA ILE A 24 -1.31 -15.12 7.56
C ILE A 24 -0.68 -14.02 8.42
N ASN A 25 -0.02 -13.02 7.82
CA ASN A 25 0.59 -11.95 8.60
C ASN A 25 -0.44 -11.13 9.38
N ILE A 26 -1.62 -10.85 8.81
CA ILE A 26 -2.73 -10.17 9.51
C ILE A 26 -3.18 -11.00 10.73
N ILE A 27 -3.34 -12.30 10.58
CA ILE A 27 -3.70 -13.20 11.68
C ILE A 27 -2.60 -13.20 12.75
N VAL A 28 -1.34 -13.33 12.36
CA VAL A 28 -0.19 -13.29 13.30
C VAL A 28 -0.17 -11.98 14.09
N MET A 29 -0.31 -10.85 13.41
CA MET A 29 -0.36 -9.54 14.07
C MET A 29 -1.56 -9.45 15.02
N HIS A 30 -2.75 -9.90 14.58
CA HIS A 30 -3.95 -9.88 15.42
C HIS A 30 -3.80 -10.73 16.70
N LEU A 31 -3.27 -11.93 16.59
CA LEU A 31 -3.04 -12.82 17.72
C LEU A 31 -2.01 -12.24 18.70
N ALA A 32 -0.95 -11.61 18.20
CA ALA A 32 0.07 -11.01 19.04
C ALA A 32 -0.48 -9.85 19.90
N LEU A 33 -1.50 -9.15 19.39
CA LEU A 33 -2.20 -8.06 20.06
C LEU A 33 -3.25 -8.52 21.08
N GLN A 34 -3.48 -9.82 21.21
CA GLN A 34 -4.37 -10.40 22.23
C GLN A 34 -3.61 -10.92 23.46
N THR A 35 -2.29 -10.74 23.50
CA THR A 35 -1.45 -11.25 24.59
C THR A 35 -1.56 -10.40 25.87
N ASP A 36 -1.24 -11.00 27.02
CA ASP A 36 -1.24 -10.31 28.32
C ASP A 36 -0.28 -9.11 28.41
N VAL A 37 0.69 -9.02 27.49
CA VAL A 37 1.66 -7.93 27.39
C VAL A 37 0.98 -6.59 27.09
N MET A 38 -0.25 -6.61 26.55
CA MET A 38 -1.08 -5.43 26.27
C MET A 38 -1.54 -4.64 27.51
N LYS A 39 -1.15 -5.08 28.72
CA LYS A 39 -1.44 -4.33 29.96
C LYS A 39 -0.55 -3.09 30.13
N GLU A 40 0.61 -3.05 29.48
CA GLU A 40 1.53 -1.91 29.49
C GLU A 40 0.93 -0.67 28.81
N LYS A 41 1.18 0.53 29.36
CA LYS A 41 0.56 1.78 28.87
C LYS A 41 0.91 2.05 27.39
N ASP A 42 2.18 1.97 27.03
CA ASP A 42 2.63 2.30 25.66
C ASP A 42 2.05 1.33 24.62
N LEU A 43 1.83 0.07 25.00
CA LEU A 43 1.18 -0.93 24.16
C LEU A 43 -0.34 -0.70 24.05
N LYS A 44 -1.00 -0.17 25.08
CA LYS A 44 -2.41 0.26 24.99
C LYS A 44 -2.56 1.44 24.05
N ASP A 45 -1.68 2.42 24.18
CA ASP A 45 -1.66 3.61 23.31
C ASP A 45 -1.41 3.16 21.86
N PHE A 46 -0.42 2.31 21.62
CA PHE A 46 -0.17 1.68 20.31
C PHE A 46 -1.38 0.93 19.77
N HIS A 47 -2.06 0.12 20.59
CA HIS A 47 -3.27 -0.61 20.20
C HIS A 47 -4.40 0.34 19.76
N SER A 48 -4.62 1.42 20.51
CA SER A 48 -5.64 2.42 20.19
C SER A 48 -5.37 3.17 18.86
N LEU A 49 -4.11 3.16 18.41
CA LEU A 49 -3.65 3.82 17.19
C LEU A 49 -3.61 2.89 15.98
N GLN A 50 -3.86 1.59 16.12
CA GLN A 50 -3.60 0.60 15.07
C GLN A 50 -4.16 0.96 13.69
N TRP A 51 -5.44 1.27 13.61
CA TRP A 51 -6.07 1.62 12.33
C TRP A 51 -5.59 2.95 11.74
N LYS A 52 -4.81 3.74 12.48
CA LYS A 52 -4.27 5.05 12.09
C LYS A 52 -2.86 4.96 11.51
N TYR A 53 -2.23 3.80 11.53
CA TYR A 53 -0.99 3.56 10.81
C TYR A 53 -1.27 3.36 9.32
N ILE A 54 -0.54 4.08 8.46
CA ILE A 54 -0.66 3.93 6.99
C ILE A 54 -0.35 2.50 6.53
N THR A 55 0.46 1.75 7.27
CA THR A 55 0.77 0.35 6.98
C THR A 55 -0.47 -0.53 7.02
N ILE A 56 -1.40 -0.30 7.95
CA ILE A 56 -2.68 -1.01 8.03
C ILE A 56 -3.58 -0.65 6.84
N TRP A 57 -3.60 0.62 6.43
CA TRP A 57 -4.33 1.06 5.24
C TRP A 57 -3.75 0.41 3.98
N ASN A 58 -2.42 0.39 3.85
CA ASN A 58 -1.76 -0.23 2.72
C ASN A 58 -2.01 -1.74 2.66
N LEU A 59 -1.97 -2.45 3.80
CA LEU A 59 -2.37 -3.86 3.86
C LEU A 59 -3.81 -4.07 3.40
N ALA A 60 -4.74 -3.22 3.84
CA ALA A 60 -6.13 -3.29 3.39
C ALA A 60 -6.25 -3.06 1.87
N PHE A 61 -5.54 -2.06 1.33
CA PHE A 61 -5.51 -1.80 -0.11
C PHE A 61 -4.94 -2.98 -0.91
N GLN A 62 -3.84 -3.58 -0.45
CA GLN A 62 -3.24 -4.73 -1.11
C GLN A 62 -4.14 -5.96 -1.08
N ASN A 63 -4.79 -6.26 0.04
CA ASN A 63 -5.71 -7.41 0.13
C ASN A 63 -6.96 -7.19 -0.73
N ALA A 64 -7.55 -6.00 -0.68
CA ALA A 64 -8.68 -5.65 -1.56
C ALA A 64 -8.30 -5.77 -3.03
N TYR A 65 -7.08 -5.34 -3.38
CA TYR A 65 -6.55 -5.45 -4.72
C TYR A 65 -6.34 -6.90 -5.16
N LEU A 66 -5.65 -7.70 -4.37
CA LEU A 66 -5.35 -9.11 -4.68
C LEU A 66 -6.64 -9.91 -4.82
N LEU A 67 -7.64 -9.68 -3.95
CA LEU A 67 -8.94 -10.32 -4.07
C LEU A 67 -9.63 -9.95 -5.40
N MET A 68 -9.60 -8.65 -5.77
CA MET A 68 -10.11 -8.17 -7.04
C MET A 68 -9.37 -8.79 -8.23
N ALA A 69 -8.04 -8.90 -8.13
CA ALA A 69 -7.18 -9.48 -9.14
C ALA A 69 -7.50 -10.96 -9.39
N ILE A 70 -7.54 -11.75 -8.33
CA ILE A 70 -7.90 -13.18 -8.34
C ILE A 70 -9.29 -13.36 -8.95
N ALA A 71 -10.28 -12.57 -8.53
CA ALA A 71 -11.64 -12.66 -9.08
C ALA A 71 -11.68 -12.36 -10.60
N CYS A 72 -10.96 -11.33 -11.05
CA CYS A 72 -10.86 -10.99 -12.47
C CYS A 72 -10.15 -12.09 -13.28
N ASP A 73 -9.08 -12.68 -12.74
CA ASP A 73 -8.26 -13.66 -13.44
C ASP A 73 -8.93 -15.04 -13.48
N ILE A 74 -9.58 -15.49 -12.40
CA ILE A 74 -10.44 -16.69 -12.38
C ILE A 74 -11.56 -16.55 -13.41
N SER A 75 -12.24 -15.41 -13.43
CA SER A 75 -13.33 -15.20 -14.39
C SER A 75 -12.85 -15.24 -15.84
N SER A 76 -11.65 -14.74 -16.11
CA SER A 76 -11.05 -14.78 -17.46
C SER A 76 -10.58 -16.20 -17.82
N LEU A 77 -10.04 -16.97 -16.87
CA LEU A 77 -9.58 -18.34 -17.07
C LEU A 77 -10.73 -19.29 -17.42
N PHE A 78 -11.84 -19.19 -16.70
CA PHE A 78 -12.98 -20.09 -16.87
C PHE A 78 -14.05 -19.53 -17.82
N LYS A 79 -13.83 -18.35 -18.42
CA LYS A 79 -14.79 -17.64 -19.28
C LYS A 79 -16.19 -17.49 -18.66
N ILE A 80 -16.28 -17.47 -17.32
CA ILE A 80 -17.55 -17.62 -16.57
C ILE A 80 -18.49 -16.43 -16.82
N LEU A 81 -17.98 -15.27 -17.24
CA LEU A 81 -18.73 -14.00 -17.17
C LEU A 81 -18.34 -13.01 -18.28
N GLU A 82 -18.23 -13.45 -19.54
CA GLU A 82 -17.92 -12.53 -20.66
C GLU A 82 -18.98 -11.41 -20.83
N GLU A 83 -20.19 -11.58 -20.30
CA GLU A 83 -21.30 -10.61 -20.42
C GLU A 83 -21.62 -9.82 -19.12
N ASN A 84 -20.87 -10.00 -18.03
CA ASN A 84 -21.19 -9.34 -16.76
C ASN A 84 -20.63 -7.90 -16.68
N LYS A 85 -21.52 -6.90 -16.82
CA LYS A 85 -21.19 -5.47 -16.73
C LYS A 85 -20.48 -5.07 -15.42
N ILE A 86 -20.81 -5.70 -14.29
CA ILE A 86 -20.16 -5.41 -13.00
C ILE A 86 -18.70 -5.86 -13.04
N LEU A 87 -18.44 -7.06 -13.59
CA LEU A 87 -17.09 -7.57 -13.71
C LEU A 87 -16.24 -6.70 -14.65
N GLU A 88 -16.81 -6.21 -15.75
CA GLU A 88 -16.10 -5.29 -16.65
C GLU A 88 -15.71 -3.98 -15.93
N GLN A 89 -16.62 -3.44 -15.10
CA GLN A 89 -16.32 -2.29 -14.25
C GLN A 89 -15.22 -2.59 -13.24
N ILE A 90 -15.25 -3.76 -12.60
CA ILE A 90 -14.20 -4.20 -11.68
C ILE A 90 -12.85 -4.33 -12.40
N LYS A 91 -12.80 -4.96 -13.58
CA LYS A 91 -11.58 -5.08 -14.41
C LYS A 91 -11.00 -3.72 -14.77
N ARG A 92 -11.86 -2.76 -15.13
CA ARG A 92 -11.46 -1.38 -15.42
C ARG A 92 -10.95 -0.67 -14.16
N TYR A 93 -11.65 -0.79 -13.04
CA TYR A 93 -11.27 -0.16 -11.78
C TYR A 93 -10.01 -0.76 -11.18
N ARG A 94 -9.75 -2.08 -11.32
CA ARG A 94 -8.51 -2.76 -10.88
C ARG A 94 -7.27 -2.00 -11.33
N LYS A 95 -7.23 -1.58 -12.60
CA LYS A 95 -6.09 -0.83 -13.17
C LYS A 95 -5.88 0.51 -12.47
N THR A 96 -6.96 1.26 -12.28
CA THR A 96 -6.93 2.57 -11.61
C THR A 96 -6.57 2.43 -10.14
N PHE A 97 -7.22 1.52 -9.42
CA PHE A 97 -7.00 1.29 -7.99
C PHE A 97 -5.54 0.89 -7.72
N PHE A 98 -4.98 0.00 -8.53
CA PHE A 98 -3.56 -0.31 -8.46
C PHE A 98 -2.69 0.92 -8.64
N SER A 99 -2.89 1.62 -9.78
CA SER A 99 -1.97 2.66 -10.22
C SER A 99 -2.03 3.91 -9.35
N ALA A 100 -3.21 4.23 -8.81
CA ALA A 100 -3.47 5.45 -8.05
C ALA A 100 -3.35 5.27 -6.53
N VAL A 101 -3.61 4.06 -6.01
CA VAL A 101 -3.67 3.80 -4.57
C VAL A 101 -2.63 2.76 -4.16
N VAL A 102 -2.73 1.53 -4.63
CA VAL A 102 -1.95 0.39 -4.11
C VAL A 102 -0.45 0.57 -4.36
N TRP A 103 -0.07 0.83 -5.62
CA TRP A 103 1.33 1.04 -6.00
C TRP A 103 1.97 2.19 -5.23
N PRO A 104 1.49 3.45 -5.34
CA PRO A 104 2.19 4.56 -4.74
C PRO A 104 2.16 4.49 -3.21
N SER A 105 1.12 3.93 -2.59
CA SER A 105 1.08 3.75 -1.12
C SER A 105 2.15 2.77 -0.67
N SER A 106 2.31 1.65 -1.39
CA SER A 106 3.30 0.62 -1.04
C SER A 106 4.73 1.14 -1.16
N ILE A 107 5.02 1.89 -2.21
CA ILE A 107 6.33 2.51 -2.40
C ILE A 107 6.55 3.59 -1.34
N LEU A 108 5.56 4.43 -1.02
CA LEU A 108 5.66 5.46 0.00
C LEU A 108 5.99 4.87 1.37
N VAL A 109 5.26 3.84 1.79
CA VAL A 109 5.46 3.18 3.10
C VAL A 109 6.89 2.66 3.23
N SER A 110 7.37 1.89 2.25
CA SER A 110 8.73 1.35 2.27
C SER A 110 9.80 2.45 2.24
N THR A 111 9.60 3.47 1.37
CA THR A 111 10.56 4.56 1.17
C THR A 111 10.68 5.48 2.38
N LEU A 112 9.59 5.73 3.11
CA LEU A 112 9.64 6.53 4.33
C LEU A 112 10.15 5.73 5.52
N PHE A 113 9.69 4.48 5.66
CA PHE A 113 9.97 3.68 6.85
C PHE A 113 11.46 3.37 7.01
N TRP A 114 12.10 2.77 6.00
CA TRP A 114 13.45 2.22 6.18
C TRP A 114 14.53 3.28 6.43
N PRO A 115 14.59 4.41 5.72
CA PRO A 115 15.59 5.45 6.03
C PRO A 115 15.43 6.01 7.44
N ILE A 116 14.19 6.24 7.90
CA ILE A 116 13.94 6.75 9.24
C ILE A 116 14.28 5.66 10.27
N PHE A 117 13.86 4.41 10.04
CA PHE A 117 14.14 3.28 10.92
C PHE A 117 15.64 3.02 11.11
N LEU A 118 16.42 3.14 10.02
CA LEU A 118 17.88 2.95 10.05
C LEU A 118 18.61 4.14 10.70
N TYR A 119 18.08 5.35 10.57
CA TYR A 119 18.62 6.54 11.23
C TYR A 119 18.34 6.52 12.73
N ASP A 120 17.06 6.40 13.10
CA ASP A 120 16.60 6.24 14.47
C ASP A 120 15.21 5.58 14.48
N ARG A 121 15.17 4.29 14.85
CA ARG A 121 13.93 3.52 14.88
C ARG A 121 12.88 4.07 15.85
N GLU A 122 13.28 4.76 16.91
CA GLU A 122 12.33 5.28 17.91
C GLU A 122 11.39 6.34 17.30
N LEU A 123 11.72 6.90 16.15
CA LEU A 123 10.89 7.89 15.43
C LEU A 123 9.67 7.28 14.72
N VAL A 124 9.70 5.99 14.37
CA VAL A 124 8.66 5.32 13.56
C VAL A 124 8.27 3.93 14.05
N PHE A 125 9.17 3.23 14.73
CA PHE A 125 8.98 1.87 15.25
C PHE A 125 9.73 1.68 16.59
N PRO A 126 9.25 2.34 17.66
CA PRO A 126 9.82 2.20 19.00
C PRO A 126 10.07 0.76 19.43
N SER A 127 11.13 0.56 20.21
CA SER A 127 11.53 -0.76 20.72
C SER A 127 10.45 -1.50 21.51
N TYR A 128 9.53 -0.80 22.18
CA TYR A 128 8.41 -1.47 22.88
C TYR A 128 7.49 -2.25 21.94
N ILE A 129 7.44 -1.90 20.64
CA ILE A 129 6.63 -2.59 19.64
C ILE A 129 7.17 -4.00 19.36
N ASP A 130 8.46 -4.27 19.60
CA ASP A 130 9.08 -5.59 19.40
C ASP A 130 8.45 -6.67 20.30
N LYS A 131 7.77 -6.26 21.38
CA LYS A 131 7.04 -7.17 22.27
C LYS A 131 5.80 -7.80 21.62
N VAL A 132 5.27 -7.17 20.56
CA VAL A 132 4.01 -7.57 19.90
C VAL A 132 4.16 -7.75 18.39
N LEU A 133 5.11 -7.09 17.74
CA LEU A 133 5.38 -7.28 16.32
C LEU A 133 6.74 -7.92 16.11
N SER A 134 6.71 -9.11 15.50
CA SER A 134 7.94 -9.81 15.10
C SER A 134 8.70 -9.06 14.00
N THR A 135 10.00 -9.31 13.90
CA THR A 135 10.82 -8.84 12.76
C THR A 135 10.24 -9.29 11.41
N THR A 136 9.67 -10.51 11.35
CA THR A 136 8.98 -11.00 10.16
C THR A 136 7.80 -10.12 9.80
N SER A 137 6.92 -9.82 10.77
CA SER A 137 5.77 -8.94 10.54
C SER A 137 6.20 -7.53 10.15
N ASN A 138 7.29 -7.02 10.73
CA ASN A 138 7.87 -5.74 10.33
C ASN A 138 8.26 -5.73 8.84
N HIS A 139 8.96 -6.76 8.36
CA HIS A 139 9.27 -6.89 6.93
C HIS A 139 8.03 -7.13 6.06
N MET A 140 7.02 -7.85 6.55
CA MET A 140 5.78 -8.08 5.80
C MET A 140 5.06 -6.76 5.49
N ILE A 141 5.03 -5.82 6.43
CA ILE A 141 4.28 -4.56 6.28
C ILE A 141 5.13 -3.40 5.72
N HIS A 142 6.46 -3.51 5.70
CA HIS A 142 7.36 -2.44 5.21
C HIS A 142 8.25 -2.82 4.02
N SER A 143 8.50 -4.10 3.74
CA SER A 143 9.32 -4.55 2.59
C SER A 143 8.52 -5.40 1.62
N PHE A 144 7.83 -6.43 2.11
CA PHE A 144 7.12 -7.41 1.29
C PHE A 144 5.97 -6.78 0.49
N ILE A 145 5.36 -5.72 1.03
CA ILE A 145 4.40 -4.87 0.31
C ILE A 145 4.94 -4.37 -1.04
N THR A 146 6.25 -4.09 -1.15
CA THR A 146 6.89 -3.67 -2.41
C THR A 146 7.05 -4.85 -3.36
N VAL A 147 7.35 -6.05 -2.84
CA VAL A 147 7.41 -7.29 -3.64
C VAL A 147 6.07 -7.57 -4.30
N VAL A 148 4.97 -7.42 -3.56
CA VAL A 148 3.60 -7.63 -4.06
C VAL A 148 3.30 -6.72 -5.25
N VAL A 149 3.59 -5.42 -5.14
CA VAL A 149 3.30 -4.48 -6.23
C VAL A 149 4.26 -4.61 -7.40
N VAL A 150 5.51 -5.02 -7.17
CA VAL A 150 6.46 -5.33 -8.25
C VAL A 150 6.05 -6.59 -9.02
N TRP A 151 5.59 -7.63 -8.31
CA TRP A 151 5.04 -8.84 -8.93
C TRP A 151 3.91 -8.51 -9.91
N GLU A 152 2.95 -7.70 -9.46
CA GLU A 152 1.83 -7.25 -10.27
C GLU A 152 2.28 -6.35 -11.44
N LEU A 153 3.33 -5.54 -11.27
CA LEU A 153 3.92 -4.76 -12.36
C LEU A 153 4.54 -5.65 -13.45
N ILE A 154 5.19 -6.74 -13.04
CA ILE A 154 5.83 -7.72 -13.94
C ILE A 154 4.79 -8.56 -14.68
N THR A 155 3.78 -9.05 -13.98
CA THR A 155 2.86 -10.07 -14.51
C THR A 155 1.57 -9.52 -15.13
N PHE A 156 1.29 -8.23 -14.94
CA PHE A 156 0.13 -7.57 -15.53
C PHE A 156 0.58 -6.35 -16.37
N PRO A 157 0.79 -6.58 -17.69
CA PRO A 157 1.15 -5.52 -18.61
C PRO A 157 0.10 -4.41 -18.62
N ARG A 158 0.57 -3.16 -18.53
CA ARG A 158 -0.28 -1.96 -18.58
C ARG A 158 0.44 -0.83 -19.30
N SER A 159 -0.27 0.24 -19.62
CA SER A 159 0.31 1.49 -20.14
C SER A 159 -0.09 2.66 -19.27
N ALA A 160 0.64 3.76 -19.37
CA ALA A 160 0.21 5.02 -18.77
C ALA A 160 -1.22 5.37 -19.24
N PRO A 161 -2.07 5.93 -18.36
CA PRO A 161 -3.38 6.40 -18.77
C PRO A 161 -3.24 7.58 -19.73
N GLN A 162 -4.22 7.76 -20.62
CA GLN A 162 -4.27 8.94 -21.50
C GLN A 162 -4.34 10.26 -20.69
N SER A 163 -4.96 10.21 -19.51
CA SER A 163 -5.05 11.33 -18.58
C SER A 163 -4.72 10.87 -17.17
N HIS A 164 -3.81 11.59 -16.51
CA HIS A 164 -3.43 11.33 -15.11
C HIS A 164 -4.42 11.91 -14.10
N LYS A 165 -5.36 12.78 -14.52
CA LYS A 165 -6.22 13.57 -13.61
C LYS A 165 -6.99 12.71 -12.61
N TRP A 166 -7.63 11.64 -13.09
CA TRP A 166 -8.43 10.77 -12.24
C TRP A 166 -7.58 10.01 -11.21
N ASN A 167 -6.42 9.51 -11.62
CA ASN A 167 -5.50 8.82 -10.71
C ASN A 167 -4.92 9.78 -9.67
N LEU A 168 -4.53 10.99 -10.09
CA LEU A 168 -4.01 12.02 -9.18
C LEU A 168 -5.08 12.51 -8.21
N MET A 169 -6.35 12.59 -8.63
CA MET A 169 -7.47 12.91 -7.74
C MET A 169 -7.64 11.86 -6.64
N GLN A 170 -7.59 10.56 -6.99
CA GLN A 170 -7.66 9.48 -5.98
C GLN A 170 -6.45 9.50 -5.05
N LEU A 171 -5.25 9.68 -5.59
CA LEU A 171 -4.03 9.80 -4.79
C LEU A 171 -4.13 10.96 -3.79
N ALA A 172 -4.56 12.14 -4.26
CA ALA A 172 -4.78 13.31 -3.40
C ALA A 172 -5.86 13.06 -2.35
N LEU A 173 -6.94 12.37 -2.70
CA LEU A 173 -8.00 12.01 -1.75
C LEU A 173 -7.47 11.11 -0.64
N ILE A 174 -6.69 10.07 -0.97
CA ILE A 174 -6.06 9.18 0.03
C ILE A 174 -5.08 9.95 0.91
N TYR A 175 -4.26 10.83 0.31
CA TYR A 175 -3.32 11.67 1.05
C TYR A 175 -4.04 12.56 2.06
N VAL A 176 -5.05 13.33 1.61
CA VAL A 176 -5.84 14.21 2.48
C VAL A 176 -6.61 13.42 3.54
N ALA A 177 -7.23 12.30 3.17
CA ALA A 177 -7.94 11.44 4.12
C ALA A 177 -6.99 10.96 5.23
N TYR A 178 -5.77 10.58 4.88
CA TYR A 178 -4.79 10.14 5.86
C TYR A 178 -4.32 11.27 6.79
N LEU A 179 -4.06 12.47 6.23
CA LEU A 179 -3.77 13.66 7.04
C LEU A 179 -4.87 13.94 8.06
N VAL A 180 -6.13 13.90 7.62
CA VAL A 180 -7.30 14.12 8.48
C VAL A 180 -7.31 13.10 9.63
N VAL A 181 -7.02 11.83 9.36
CA VAL A 181 -7.03 10.77 10.39
C VAL A 181 -6.04 11.04 11.50
N PHE A 182 -4.76 11.24 11.20
CA PHE A 182 -3.77 11.37 12.27
C PHE A 182 -3.77 12.75 12.93
N ILE A 183 -4.10 13.84 12.20
CA ILE A 183 -4.27 15.18 12.79
C ILE A 183 -5.47 15.22 13.73
N THR A 184 -6.63 14.71 13.28
CA THR A 184 -7.83 14.67 14.13
C THR A 184 -7.60 13.77 15.34
N ASN A 185 -6.89 12.65 15.18
CA ASN A 185 -6.55 11.79 16.31
C ASN A 185 -5.73 12.52 17.37
N TYR A 186 -4.72 13.29 16.97
CA TYR A 186 -3.91 14.06 17.91
C TYR A 186 -4.77 15.08 18.66
N HIS A 187 -5.67 15.79 17.97
CA HIS A 187 -6.56 16.75 18.63
C HIS A 187 -7.58 16.10 19.57
N ILE A 188 -7.99 14.86 19.34
CA ILE A 188 -8.94 14.14 20.21
C ILE A 188 -8.24 13.45 21.38
N THR A 189 -7.09 12.81 21.13
CA THR A 189 -6.47 11.87 22.09
C THR A 189 -5.15 12.38 22.67
N GLY A 190 -4.56 13.42 22.08
CA GLY A 190 -3.19 13.85 22.35
C GLY A 190 -2.11 12.93 21.76
N LEU A 191 -2.49 11.90 21.00
CA LEU A 191 -1.57 10.89 20.50
C LEU A 191 -1.26 11.05 19.00
N TRP A 192 0.02 11.04 18.63
CA TRP A 192 0.45 10.83 17.24
C TRP A 192 0.70 9.33 16.96
N PRO A 193 0.37 8.82 15.77
CA PRO A 193 0.75 7.46 15.38
C PRO A 193 2.28 7.32 15.23
N TYR A 194 2.98 8.38 14.84
CA TYR A 194 4.42 8.37 14.64
C TYR A 194 5.12 9.29 15.64
N PRO A 195 6.04 8.77 16.48
CA PRO A 195 6.79 9.57 17.44
C PRO A 195 7.51 10.79 16.84
N LEU A 196 8.00 10.69 15.60
CA LEU A 196 8.58 11.81 14.84
C LEU A 196 7.70 13.06 14.88
N LEU A 197 6.38 12.92 14.81
CA LEU A 197 5.45 14.04 14.76
C LEU A 197 5.47 14.87 16.05
N TYR A 198 5.70 14.26 17.22
CA TYR A 198 5.88 15.04 18.47
C TYR A 198 7.09 15.96 18.41
N SER A 199 8.15 15.56 17.70
CA SER A 199 9.40 16.32 17.63
C SER A 199 9.32 17.51 16.69
N ILE A 200 8.47 17.43 15.65
CA ILE A 200 8.38 18.46 14.61
C ILE A 200 7.11 19.30 14.72
N TYR A 201 6.05 18.82 15.38
CA TYR A 201 4.79 19.53 15.53
C TYR A 201 4.99 20.86 16.26
N GLY A 202 4.37 21.94 15.75
CA GLY A 202 4.56 23.31 16.25
C GLY A 202 5.79 24.03 15.67
N THR A 203 6.58 23.38 14.82
CA THR A 203 7.73 24.00 14.12
C THR A 203 7.48 24.09 12.60
N ILE A 204 8.36 24.81 11.87
CA ILE A 204 8.34 24.83 10.41
C ILE A 204 8.57 23.45 9.77
N TYR A 205 9.18 22.52 10.50
CA TYR A 205 9.47 21.17 9.98
C TYR A 205 8.21 20.33 9.81
N PHE A 206 7.13 20.57 10.57
CA PHE A 206 5.88 19.83 10.40
C PHE A 206 5.26 20.02 9.00
N PRO A 207 4.92 21.24 8.53
CA PRO A 207 4.39 21.41 7.19
C PRO A 207 5.39 21.04 6.08
N LEU A 208 6.70 21.26 6.30
CA LEU A 208 7.73 20.83 5.34
C LEU A 208 7.79 19.31 5.20
N PHE A 209 7.67 18.57 6.31
CA PHE A 209 7.63 17.11 6.30
C PHE A 209 6.41 16.60 5.55
N LEU A 210 5.21 17.13 5.83
CA LEU A 210 4.00 16.75 5.11
C LEU A 210 4.14 17.03 3.60
N PHE A 211 4.64 18.21 3.24
CA PHE A 211 4.90 18.55 1.84
C PHE A 211 5.90 17.57 1.18
N ALA A 212 7.00 17.23 1.85
CA ALA A 212 7.97 16.26 1.35
C ALA A 212 7.34 14.87 1.14
N VAL A 213 6.51 14.40 2.10
CA VAL A 213 5.76 13.14 1.96
C VAL A 213 4.83 13.18 0.74
N PHE A 214 4.13 14.29 0.49
CA PHE A 214 3.31 14.44 -0.71
C PHE A 214 4.13 14.37 -2.00
N ILE A 215 5.29 15.03 -2.05
CA ILE A 215 6.20 14.96 -3.20
C ILE A 215 6.68 13.51 -3.43
N ILE A 216 7.08 12.80 -2.37
CA ILE A 216 7.47 11.38 -2.48
C ILE A 216 6.30 10.54 -3.00
N TYR A 217 5.07 10.80 -2.54
CA TYR A 217 3.88 10.08 -3.00
C TYR A 217 3.58 10.32 -4.49
N LEU A 218 3.80 11.55 -4.98
CA LEU A 218 3.72 11.89 -6.41
C LEU A 218 4.83 11.21 -7.22
N ILE A 219 6.08 11.21 -6.73
CA ILE A 219 7.20 10.51 -7.39
C ILE A 219 6.89 9.02 -7.49
N ALA A 220 6.42 8.41 -6.40
CA ALA A 220 6.01 7.02 -6.35
C ALA A 220 4.90 6.71 -7.37
N TYR A 221 3.97 7.63 -7.60
CA TYR A 221 2.97 7.48 -8.66
C TYR A 221 3.60 7.51 -10.06
N PHE A 222 4.47 8.47 -10.37
CA PHE A 222 5.00 8.61 -11.73
C PHE A 222 6.06 7.57 -12.10
N ILE A 223 6.85 7.07 -11.14
CA ILE A 223 7.94 6.12 -11.40
C ILE A 223 7.43 4.77 -11.96
N GLN A 224 6.15 4.43 -11.73
CA GLN A 224 5.59 3.19 -12.26
C GLN A 224 5.59 3.13 -13.79
N TRP A 225 5.45 4.27 -14.49
CA TRP A 225 5.31 4.27 -15.95
C TRP A 225 6.62 3.98 -16.68
N PRO A 226 7.76 4.61 -16.31
CA PRO A 226 9.07 4.18 -16.80
C PRO A 226 9.37 2.72 -16.49
N LEU A 227 9.06 2.24 -15.28
CA LEU A 227 9.29 0.85 -14.88
C LEU A 227 8.48 -0.14 -15.74
N VAL A 228 7.21 0.13 -15.97
CA VAL A 228 6.36 -0.68 -16.85
C VAL A 228 6.90 -0.69 -18.28
N SER A 229 7.34 0.47 -18.79
CA SER A 229 7.96 0.56 -20.11
C SER A 229 9.29 -0.19 -20.21
N LEU A 230 10.05 -0.27 -19.11
CA LEU A 230 11.29 -1.03 -19.06
C LEU A 230 11.02 -2.55 -19.07
N ILE A 231 10.02 -3.00 -18.31
CA ILE A 231 9.68 -4.43 -18.18
C ILE A 231 9.03 -4.97 -19.46
N HIS A 232 8.07 -4.24 -20.02
CA HIS A 232 7.22 -4.72 -21.14
C HIS A 232 7.63 -4.16 -22.51
N GLY A 233 8.67 -3.32 -22.54
CA GLY A 233 9.09 -2.55 -23.71
C GLY A 233 8.26 -1.29 -23.95
N SER A 234 8.87 -0.26 -24.55
CA SER A 234 8.16 0.98 -24.89
C SER A 234 7.12 0.71 -25.96
N SER A 235 5.84 0.67 -25.60
CA SER A 235 4.78 0.75 -26.59
C SER A 235 4.82 2.14 -27.22
N LYS A 236 5.03 2.20 -28.54
CA LYS A 236 4.66 3.38 -29.35
C LYS A 236 3.25 3.79 -28.92
N LYS A 237 3.05 5.09 -28.71
CA LYS A 237 1.71 5.68 -28.53
C LYS A 237 0.80 5.08 -29.60
N VAL A 238 -0.19 4.29 -29.20
CA VAL A 238 -1.32 4.02 -30.09
C VAL A 238 -2.06 5.35 -30.15
N ALA A 239 -1.75 6.10 -31.19
CA ALA A 239 -2.56 7.21 -31.63
C ALA A 239 -3.80 6.59 -32.29
N GLU A 240 -4.96 6.81 -31.68
CA GLU A 240 -6.28 6.85 -32.30
C GLU A 240 -7.14 7.83 -31.49
#